data_AF-A0A0C7NRJ0-F1
#
_entry.id   AF-A0A0C7NRJ0-F1
#
_cell.length_a   1.000
_cell.length_b   1.000
_cell.length_c   1.000
_cell.angle_alpha   90.00
_cell.angle_beta   90.00
_cell.angle_gamma   90.00
#
_symmetry.space_group_name_H-M   'P 1'
#
loop_
_entity.id
_entity.type
_entity.pdbx_description
1 polymer ?
#
loop_
_entity_poly.entity_id
_entity_poly.type
_entity_poly.pdbx_seq_one_letter_code
_entity_poly.pdbx_strand_id
1 'polypeptide(L)'
;MLFKVNINKREGYFYFLFEHKSYASKDIAFQLLKYMIEIWDSKIKKEGTNELPIIIPFVIYHGKDNWNIKTTLGEMINGYEELPKDIKKHVPNYEYWYESKI
;
A
#
# COMPACT_ATOMS: atom_id res chain seq x y z
N MET A 1 10.27 -4.03 -2.97
CA MET A 1 10.87 -5.33 -2.56
C MET A 1 9.81 -6.14 -1.84
N LEU A 2 9.68 -7.44 -2.14
CA LEU A 2 8.64 -8.31 -1.61
C LEU A 2 9.25 -9.38 -0.71
N PHE A 3 8.76 -9.50 0.52
CA PHE A 3 9.15 -10.54 1.47
C PHE A 3 7.97 -11.42 1.82
N LYS A 4 8.16 -12.73 1.68
CA LYS A 4 7.19 -13.72 2.17
C LYS A 4 7.35 -13.88 3.68
N VAL A 5 6.23 -13.83 4.39
CA VAL A 5 6.16 -13.95 5.85
C VAL A 5 5.03 -14.90 6.24
N ASN A 6 5.03 -15.34 7.50
CA ASN A 6 3.90 -16.06 8.08
C ASN A 6 3.09 -15.08 8.95
N ILE A 7 1.82 -14.86 8.60
CA ILE A 7 0.89 -13.99 9.36
C ILE A 7 -0.25 -14.89 9.83
N ASN A 8 -0.39 -15.07 11.15
CA ASN A 8 -1.42 -15.91 11.74
C ASN A 8 -1.51 -17.32 11.13
N LYS A 9 -0.37 -18.00 10.97
CA LYS A 9 -0.24 -19.34 10.37
C LYS A 9 -0.57 -19.41 8.87
N ARG A 10 -0.72 -18.27 8.18
CA ARG A 10 -0.96 -18.18 6.74
C ARG A 10 0.22 -17.51 6.03
N GLU A 11 0.40 -17.84 4.76
CA GLU A 11 1.33 -17.11 3.91
C GLU A 11 0.84 -15.66 3.74
N GLY A 12 1.75 -14.71 3.92
CA GLY A 12 1.51 -13.30 3.66
C GLY A 12 2.78 -12.61 3.18
N TYR A 13 2.68 -11.30 2.96
CA TYR A 13 3.73 -10.52 2.34
C TYR A 13 3.93 -9.18 3.04
N PHE A 14 5.19 -8.79 3.21
CA PHE A 14 5.57 -7.40 3.40
C PHE A 14 6.10 -6.85 2.08
N TYR A 15 5.51 -5.75 1.61
CA TYR A 15 5.96 -5.07 0.40
C TYR A 15 6.57 -3.73 0.77
N PHE A 16 7.87 -3.57 0.55
CA PHE A 16 8.60 -2.34 0.81
C PHE A 16 8.80 -1.55 -0.48
N LEU A 17 8.28 -0.32 -0.53
CA LEU A 17 8.62 0.68 -1.53
C LEU A 17 9.75 1.55 -0.98
N PHE A 18 10.83 1.70 -1.73
CA PHE A 18 11.95 2.57 -1.35
C PHE A 18 11.86 3.86 -2.15
N GLU A 19 11.66 4.98 -1.48
CA GLU A 19 11.59 6.30 -2.11
C GLU A 19 12.85 7.10 -1.75
N HIS A 20 13.69 7.35 -2.76
CA HIS A 20 15.00 8.01 -2.63
C HIS A 20 15.00 9.47 -3.12
N LYS A 21 13.85 10.01 -3.53
CA LYS A 21 13.79 11.33 -4.14
C LYS A 21 13.71 12.44 -3.11
N SER A 22 14.34 13.57 -3.43
CA SER A 22 14.26 14.82 -2.67
C SER A 22 12.81 15.28 -2.47
N TYR A 23 11.95 15.00 -3.46
CA TYR A 23 10.50 15.20 -3.37
C TYR A 23 9.81 13.87 -3.43
N ALA A 24 9.07 13.54 -2.38
CA ALA A 24 8.34 12.31 -2.31
C ALA A 24 7.13 12.36 -3.27
N SER A 25 6.89 11.28 -4.01
CA SER A 25 5.85 11.25 -5.05
C SER A 25 4.45 11.34 -4.43
N LYS A 26 3.56 12.15 -5.01
CA LYS A 26 2.19 12.34 -4.49
C LYS A 26 1.28 11.12 -4.71
N ASP A 27 1.71 10.16 -5.51
CA ASP A 27 0.92 9.00 -5.94
C ASP A 27 1.30 7.68 -5.25
N ILE A 28 2.03 7.72 -4.13
CA ILE A 28 2.55 6.52 -3.46
C ILE A 28 1.45 5.52 -3.09
N ALA A 29 0.32 5.96 -2.51
CA ALA A 29 -0.76 5.04 -2.18
C ALA A 29 -1.37 4.38 -3.44
N PHE A 30 -1.42 5.10 -4.56
CA PHE A 30 -1.88 4.51 -5.82
C PHE A 30 -0.86 3.54 -6.42
N GLN A 31 0.43 3.89 -6.37
CA GLN A 31 1.53 3.04 -6.84
C GLN A 31 1.58 1.72 -6.05
N LEU A 32 1.51 1.80 -4.73
CA LEU A 32 1.45 0.64 -3.84
C LEU A 32 0.26 -0.27 -4.15
N LEU A 33 -0.93 0.30 -4.41
CA LEU A 33 -2.10 -0.49 -4.80
C LEU A 33 -1.86 -1.27 -6.10
N LYS A 34 -1.25 -0.65 -7.11
CA LYS A 34 -0.90 -1.35 -8.36
C LYS A 34 0.00 -2.56 -8.09
N TYR A 35 1.02 -2.38 -7.25
CA TYR A 35 1.90 -3.49 -6.90
C TYR A 35 1.20 -4.58 -6.11
N MET A 36 0.32 -4.25 -5.17
CA MET A 36 -0.48 -5.24 -4.45
C MET A 36 -1.35 -6.07 -5.42
N ILE A 37 -2.01 -5.41 -6.38
CA ILE A 37 -2.81 -6.08 -7.42
C ILE A 37 -1.93 -6.99 -8.29
N GLU A 38 -0.75 -6.53 -8.73
CA GLU A 38 0.18 -7.34 -9.52
C GLU A 38 0.68 -8.59 -8.76
N ILE A 39 0.97 -8.45 -7.46
CA ILE A 39 1.37 -9.58 -6.60
C ILE A 39 0.24 -10.60 -6.50
N TRP A 40 -0.99 -10.13 -6.26
CA TRP A 40 -2.18 -10.98 -6.20
C TRP A 40 -2.47 -11.70 -7.50
N ASP A 41 -2.46 -10.99 -8.63
CA ASP A 41 -2.69 -11.57 -9.95
C ASP A 41 -1.63 -12.64 -10.30
N SER A 42 -0.36 -12.36 -10.01
CA SER A 42 0.74 -13.32 -10.15
C SER A 42 0.51 -14.58 -9.31
N LYS A 43 -0.02 -14.44 -8.10
CA LYS A 43 -0.31 -15.56 -7.19
C LYS A 43 -1.46 -16.43 -7.66
N ILE A 44 -2.59 -15.81 -7.99
CA ILE A 44 -3.77 -16.50 -8.56
C ILE A 44 -3.35 -17.33 -9.77
N LYS A 45 -2.60 -16.73 -10.71
CA LYS A 45 -2.17 -17.40 -11.94
C LYS A 45 -1.22 -18.57 -11.69
N LYS A 46 -0.30 -18.45 -10.73
CA LYS A 46 0.72 -19.49 -10.46
C LYS A 46 0.19 -20.64 -9.63
N GLU A 47 -0.68 -20.37 -8.67
CA GLU A 47 -1.12 -21.36 -7.67
C GLU A 47 -2.53 -21.90 -7.96
N GLY A 48 -3.26 -21.29 -8.90
CA GLY A 48 -4.64 -21.68 -9.20
C GLY A 48 -5.60 -21.46 -8.03
N THR A 49 -5.23 -20.60 -7.08
CA THR A 49 -6.05 -20.24 -5.92
C THR A 49 -6.85 -18.98 -6.20
N ASN A 50 -8.05 -18.89 -5.60
CA ASN A 50 -8.87 -17.68 -5.58
C ASN A 50 -8.72 -16.88 -4.28
N GLU A 51 -7.85 -17.33 -3.37
CA GLU A 51 -7.57 -16.65 -2.11
C GLU A 51 -6.43 -15.63 -2.28
N LEU A 52 -6.68 -14.39 -1.85
CA LEU A 52 -5.67 -13.34 -1.87
C LEU A 52 -4.82 -13.40 -0.60
N PRO A 53 -3.48 -13.56 -0.69
CA PRO A 53 -2.62 -13.49 0.48
C PRO A 53 -2.63 -12.09 1.08
N ILE A 54 -2.41 -12.00 2.40
CA ILE A 54 -2.27 -10.71 3.09
C ILE A 54 -1.03 -10.00 2.53
N ILE A 55 -1.16 -8.72 2.20
CA ILE A 55 -0.03 -7.85 1.84
C ILE A 55 -0.07 -6.64 2.77
N ILE A 56 1.03 -6.39 3.48
CA ILE A 56 1.23 -5.16 4.27
C ILE A 56 2.23 -4.27 3.53
N PRO A 57 1.79 -3.10 3.02
CA PRO A 57 2.67 -2.17 2.33
C PRO A 57 3.42 -1.27 3.32
N PHE A 58 4.72 -1.14 3.08
CA PHE A 58 5.65 -0.28 3.79
C PHE A 58 6.34 0.66 2.82
N VAL A 59 6.60 1.88 3.27
CA VAL A 59 7.39 2.86 2.53
C VAL A 59 8.61 3.23 3.35
N ILE A 60 9.79 3.02 2.79
CA ILE A 60 11.03 3.49 3.39
C ILE A 60 11.45 4.75 2.64
N TYR A 61 11.32 5.88 3.33
CA TYR A 61 11.68 7.17 2.78
C TYR A 61 13.08 7.58 3.21
N HIS A 62 13.88 7.98 2.23
CA HIS A 62 15.20 8.58 2.43
C HIS A 62 15.25 9.90 1.67
N GLY A 63 14.67 10.95 2.26
CA GLY A 63 14.78 12.30 1.74
C GLY A 63 14.98 13.31 2.86
N LYS A 64 15.31 14.54 2.46
CA LYS A 64 15.70 15.61 3.40
C LYS A 64 14.50 16.34 4.01
N ASP A 65 13.33 16.24 3.37
CA ASP A 65 12.12 16.94 3.79
C ASP A 65 11.27 16.07 4.71
N ASN A 66 10.44 16.69 5.54
CA ASN A 66 9.47 15.95 6.34
C ASN A 66 8.44 15.24 5.45
N TRP A 67 8.03 14.04 5.84
CA TRP A 67 6.99 13.30 5.14
C TRP A 67 5.65 14.04 5.22
N ASN A 68 5.18 14.56 4.08
CA ASN A 68 3.91 15.30 3.96
C ASN A 68 3.01 14.67 2.88
N ILE A 69 3.12 13.36 2.66
CA ILE A 69 2.29 12.62 1.69
C ILE A 69 1.16 11.93 2.42
N LYS A 70 0.02 11.89 1.74
CA LYS A 70 -1.17 11.14 2.11
C LYS A 70 -0.85 9.65 2.33
N THR A 71 -1.14 9.14 3.52
CA THR A 71 -0.83 7.76 3.93
C THR A 71 -1.94 6.77 3.60
N THR A 72 -3.10 7.28 3.19
CA THR A 72 -4.23 6.47 2.77
C THR A 72 -4.58 6.66 1.30
N LEU A 73 -5.15 5.63 0.67
CA LEU A 73 -5.66 5.75 -0.70
C LEU A 73 -6.84 6.73 -0.79
N GLY A 74 -7.70 6.75 0.23
CA GLY A 74 -8.89 7.59 0.30
C GLY A 74 -8.55 9.09 0.24
N GLU A 75 -7.48 9.51 0.91
CA GLU A 75 -7.00 10.91 0.84
C GLU A 75 -6.55 11.35 -0.56
N MET A 76 -6.32 10.43 -1.49
CA MET A 76 -6.06 10.75 -2.91
C MET A 76 -7.34 10.85 -3.75
N ILE A 77 -8.47 10.33 -3.27
CA ILE A 77 -9.74 10.31 -4.00
C ILE A 77 -10.46 11.64 -3.78
N ASN A 78 -10.79 12.33 -4.88
CA ASN A 78 -11.50 13.61 -4.82
C ASN A 78 -12.85 13.45 -4.10
N GLY A 79 -13.11 14.30 -3.09
CA GLY A 79 -14.33 14.30 -2.31
C GLY A 79 -14.44 13.15 -1.30
N TYR A 80 -13.43 12.30 -1.15
CA TYR A 80 -13.50 11.14 -0.25
C TYR A 80 -13.82 11.53 1.19
N GLU A 81 -13.19 12.59 1.71
CA GLU A 81 -13.40 12.99 3.10
C GLU A 81 -14.82 13.48 3.40
N GLU A 82 -15.51 13.99 2.37
CA GLU A 82 -16.88 14.50 2.44
C GLU A 82 -17.93 13.37 2.40
N LEU A 83 -17.53 12.15 2.05
CA LEU A 83 -18.44 11.02 1.99
C LEU A 83 -18.96 10.63 3.38
N PRO A 84 -20.26 10.28 3.51
CA PRO A 84 -20.78 9.68 4.74
C PRO A 84 -20.00 8.42 5.11
N LYS A 85 -19.87 8.15 6.42
CA LYS A 85 -19.16 6.97 6.94
C LYS A 85 -19.66 5.66 6.33
N ASP A 86 -20.98 5.53 6.15
CA ASP A 86 -21.59 4.36 5.53
C ASP A 86 -21.30 4.22 4.04
N ILE A 87 -20.87 5.29 3.36
CA ILE A 87 -20.45 5.23 1.97
C ILE A 87 -18.95 4.92 1.87
N LYS A 88 -18.12 5.46 2.78
CA LYS A 88 -16.67 5.20 2.81
C LYS A 88 -16.33 3.69 2.83
N LYS A 89 -17.15 2.85 3.47
CA LYS A 89 -16.96 1.37 3.51
C LYS A 89 -17.07 0.67 2.15
N HIS A 90 -17.65 1.34 1.14
CA HIS A 90 -17.81 0.81 -0.21
C HIS A 90 -16.76 1.34 -1.19
N VAL A 91 -15.87 2.23 -0.74
CA VAL A 91 -14.78 2.79 -1.54
C VAL A 91 -13.48 2.14 -1.09
N PRO A 92 -12.60 1.68 -2.01
CA PRO A 92 -11.31 1.13 -1.63
C PRO A 92 -10.50 2.15 -0.84
N ASN A 93 -10.12 1.78 0.38
CA ASN A 93 -9.21 2.57 1.18
C ASN A 93 -8.33 1.63 2.00
N TYR A 94 -7.04 1.89 1.96
CA TYR A 94 -6.05 1.23 2.81
C TYR A 94 -5.04 2.28 3.25
N GLU A 95 -4.33 1.97 4.32
CA GLU A 95 -3.24 2.77 4.86
C GLU A 95 -1.94 2.00 4.68
N TYR A 96 -0.88 2.70 4.28
CA TYR A 96 0.47 2.16 4.30
C TYR A 96 1.26 2.74 5.47
N TRP A 97 2.17 1.93 6.01
CA TRP A 97 3.13 2.43 6.98
C TRP A 97 4.33 3.03 6.27
N TYR A 98 4.90 4.08 6.85
CA TYR A 98 6.15 4.64 6.37
C TYR A 98 7.13 4.82 7.51
N GLU A 99 8.42 4.72 7.20
CA GLU A 99 9.52 5.01 8.10
C GLU A 99 10.47 5.98 7.41
N SER A 100 10.88 7.03 8.13
CA SER A 100 11.79 8.05 7.63
C SER A 100 13.16 7.84 8.25
N LYS A 101 14.14 7.42 7.44
CA LYS A 101 15.52 7.31 7.90
C LYS A 101 16.24 8.63 7.66
N ILE A 102 16.64 9.28 8.76
CA ILE A 102 17.54 10.45 8.77
C ILE A 102 18.94 10.01 8.38
#